data_AF-A0A6M3XRY1-F1
#
_entry.id   AF-A0A6M3XRY1-F1
#
_cell.length_a   1.000
_cell.length_b   1.000
_cell.length_c   1.000
_cell.angle_alpha   90.00
_cell.angle_beta   90.00
_cell.angle_gamma   90.00
#
_symmetry.space_group_name_H-M   'P 1'
#
loop_
_entity.id
_entity.type
_entity.pdbx_description
1 polymer ?
#
loop_
_entity_poly.entity_id
_entity_poly.type
_entity_poly.pdbx_seq_one_letter_code
_entity_poly.pdbx_strand_id
1 'polypeptide(L)'
;MRIPGSQRTETIPGGANVAPISPAAAAAPYQALAGMGEAVSGLGEILQKRQQKMQEERDYLDAINAQMELEDYSRGRKAEMSQLMGQDALNIFPLYQNDFEKRATDISSKLSEGAKARFNQLALSTRKTHLDSVATHVATEAKAYTKDSRDAWLGSRIKAMAENPLSFDAELQKGNAVIDATTPGPEGVLEKDKFYDAARSAQLESLVNSDPQLAKKYIEENRNKIGTKLSQEFSQKAQTKQKQRDAEEKVRQDEFDKKMDEMEKRAHDKEERDISNLYLSEDYTKALNAVHNSQYLTGDEKKTWGDSLKKAAKEKPEKLDPIIQAAEIVQINRKISQGEDPILVRNYIVTSPNLTKDDKEQYINKLETKLSSDINEGLKDGYRDIQDLIVPKRGILASLLETPLETMAVKKAQMALDEWVQYQLKAEKPPNRQQIRVKAMEIANTYQVPIAEQIRFLEVEAKRVAEEMKAVRGKK
;
A
#
# COMPACT_ATOMS: atom_id res chain seq x y z
N MET A 1 52.15 -47.48 -185.26
CA MET A 1 51.82 -48.86 -185.71
C MET A 1 51.49 -49.71 -184.48
N ARG A 2 51.15 -51.01 -184.62
CA ARG A 2 50.54 -51.84 -183.56
C ARG A 2 51.44 -53.05 -183.21
N ILE A 3 51.10 -53.77 -182.12
CA ILE A 3 51.50 -55.15 -181.73
C ILE A 3 52.97 -55.35 -181.20
N PRO A 4 53.33 -56.46 -180.47
CA PRO A 4 53.47 -56.37 -178.99
C PRO A 4 54.60 -57.22 -178.32
N GLY A 5 54.56 -57.31 -176.97
CA GLY A 5 54.95 -58.48 -176.17
C GLY A 5 56.31 -58.38 -175.45
N SER A 6 56.50 -58.85 -174.20
CA SER A 6 55.58 -59.36 -173.14
C SER A 6 56.33 -59.25 -171.77
N GLN A 7 55.94 -59.75 -170.58
CA GLN A 7 54.89 -60.70 -170.13
C GLN A 7 54.43 -60.40 -168.66
N ARG A 8 54.51 -61.39 -167.74
CA ARG A 8 54.37 -61.36 -166.25
C ARG A 8 55.27 -62.48 -165.67
N THR A 9 55.56 -62.68 -164.37
CA THR A 9 54.95 -62.35 -163.04
C THR A 9 56.09 -62.12 -161.98
N GLU A 10 56.00 -62.03 -160.62
CA GLU A 10 54.90 -62.04 -159.62
C GLU A 10 55.31 -61.46 -158.23
N THR A 11 54.33 -61.00 -157.42
CA THR A 11 54.33 -60.88 -155.92
C THR A 11 55.28 -59.93 -155.14
N ILE A 12 54.91 -59.68 -153.85
CA ILE A 12 55.34 -58.60 -152.93
C ILE A 12 55.72 -59.17 -151.53
N PRO A 13 56.37 -58.42 -150.60
CA PRO A 13 55.61 -57.77 -149.50
C PRO A 13 56.24 -56.50 -148.82
N GLY A 14 55.41 -55.72 -148.08
CA GLY A 14 55.83 -54.89 -146.92
C GLY A 14 55.71 -53.35 -147.04
N GLY A 15 55.32 -52.65 -145.96
CA GLY A 15 55.28 -51.17 -145.89
C GLY A 15 54.70 -50.58 -144.58
N ALA A 16 54.88 -49.26 -144.36
CA ALA A 16 54.36 -48.43 -143.24
C ALA A 16 54.69 -46.92 -143.47
N ASN A 17 54.17 -45.90 -142.76
CA ASN A 17 52.82 -45.59 -142.27
C ASN A 17 52.79 -44.08 -141.85
N VAL A 18 51.64 -43.38 -141.78
CA VAL A 18 51.56 -41.93 -141.44
C VAL A 18 50.43 -41.66 -140.43
N ALA A 19 50.67 -40.78 -139.44
CA ALA A 19 49.80 -40.60 -138.26
C ALA A 19 49.00 -39.28 -138.21
N PRO A 20 47.70 -39.29 -137.81
CA PRO A 20 46.87 -38.10 -137.61
C PRO A 20 46.83 -37.60 -136.14
N ILE A 21 46.35 -36.37 -135.95
CA ILE A 21 46.16 -35.72 -134.64
C ILE A 21 44.86 -36.21 -133.97
N SER A 22 44.85 -36.41 -132.64
CA SER A 22 43.72 -37.04 -131.92
C SER A 22 42.74 -36.06 -131.26
N PRO A 23 41.50 -36.50 -130.90
CA PRO A 23 40.48 -35.64 -130.28
C PRO A 23 40.80 -35.15 -128.85
N ALA A 24 41.87 -35.62 -128.22
CA ALA A 24 42.14 -35.40 -126.79
C ALA A 24 42.32 -33.91 -126.42
N ALA A 25 42.75 -33.07 -127.37
CA ALA A 25 42.99 -31.64 -127.13
C ALA A 25 41.73 -30.81 -126.82
N ALA A 26 40.54 -31.26 -127.27
CA ALA A 26 39.30 -30.48 -127.15
C ALA A 26 38.47 -30.77 -125.88
N ALA A 27 38.70 -31.92 -125.21
CA ALA A 27 37.96 -32.30 -124.00
C ALA A 27 38.49 -31.61 -122.73
N ALA A 28 39.81 -31.36 -122.67
CA ALA A 28 40.48 -30.85 -121.49
C ALA A 28 39.92 -29.51 -120.95
N PRO A 29 39.57 -28.48 -121.77
CA PRO A 29 39.06 -27.21 -121.25
C PRO A 29 37.69 -27.34 -120.57
N TYR A 30 36.79 -28.17 -121.11
CA TYR A 30 35.45 -28.37 -120.52
C TYR A 30 35.50 -29.24 -119.26
N GLN A 31 36.34 -30.27 -119.23
CA GLN A 31 36.56 -31.06 -118.01
C GLN A 31 37.26 -30.25 -116.92
N ALA A 32 38.20 -29.36 -117.29
CA ALA A 32 38.81 -28.41 -116.36
C ALA A 32 37.79 -27.40 -115.81
N LEU A 33 36.91 -26.84 -116.65
CA LEU A 33 35.86 -25.92 -116.19
C LEU A 33 34.84 -26.59 -115.27
N ALA A 34 34.43 -27.83 -115.56
CA ALA A 34 33.56 -28.61 -114.68
C ALA A 34 34.24 -28.91 -113.33
N GLY A 35 35.49 -29.40 -113.35
CA GLY A 35 36.27 -29.65 -112.14
C GLY A 35 36.60 -28.38 -111.34
N MET A 36 36.75 -27.23 -111.98
CA MET A 36 36.85 -25.93 -111.30
C MET A 36 35.51 -25.54 -110.65
N GLY A 37 34.37 -25.82 -111.27
CA GLY A 37 33.04 -25.63 -110.67
C GLY A 37 32.86 -26.48 -109.40
N GLU A 38 33.21 -27.77 -109.47
CA GLU A 38 33.18 -28.67 -108.31
C GLU A 38 34.16 -28.24 -107.22
N ALA A 39 35.39 -27.86 -107.58
CA ALA A 39 36.39 -27.37 -106.62
C ALA A 39 35.99 -26.05 -105.95
N VAL A 40 35.36 -25.11 -106.69
CA VAL A 40 34.82 -23.87 -106.14
C VAL A 40 33.61 -24.14 -105.23
N SER A 41 32.75 -25.09 -105.58
CA SER A 41 31.65 -25.53 -104.71
C SER A 41 32.17 -26.16 -103.41
N GLY A 42 33.17 -27.05 -103.51
CA GLY A 42 33.82 -27.66 -102.35
C GLY A 42 34.55 -26.64 -101.46
N LEU A 43 35.22 -25.65 -102.05
CA LEU A 43 35.77 -24.51 -101.31
C LEU A 43 34.67 -23.67 -100.64
N GLY A 44 33.54 -23.46 -101.30
CA GLY A 44 32.35 -22.82 -100.73
C GLY A 44 31.82 -23.56 -99.50
N GLU A 45 31.65 -24.88 -99.58
CA GLU A 45 31.28 -25.72 -98.44
C GLU A 45 32.30 -25.67 -97.30
N ILE A 46 33.60 -25.72 -97.61
CA ILE A 46 34.67 -25.67 -96.59
C ILE A 46 34.69 -24.31 -95.89
N LEU A 47 34.52 -23.21 -96.65
CA LEU A 47 34.41 -21.86 -96.10
C LEU A 47 33.12 -21.70 -95.27
N GLN A 48 31.98 -22.22 -95.71
CA GLN A 48 30.73 -22.20 -94.96
C GLN A 48 30.84 -23.00 -93.65
N LYS A 49 31.40 -24.22 -93.69
CA LYS A 49 31.65 -25.06 -92.50
C LYS A 49 32.65 -24.40 -91.54
N ARG A 50 33.66 -23.69 -92.06
CA ARG A 50 34.59 -22.89 -91.24
C ARG A 50 33.93 -21.66 -90.65
N GLN A 51 33.06 -20.97 -91.39
CA GLN A 51 32.31 -19.81 -90.89
C GLN A 51 31.29 -20.22 -89.82
N GLN A 52 30.61 -21.37 -89.99
CA GLN A 52 29.75 -21.97 -88.97
C GLN A 52 30.55 -22.28 -87.70
N LYS A 53 31.70 -22.96 -87.79
CA LYS A 53 32.57 -23.20 -86.63
C LYS A 53 33.05 -21.92 -85.95
N MET A 54 33.49 -20.91 -86.70
CA MET A 54 33.90 -19.62 -86.12
C MET A 54 32.72 -18.88 -85.47
N GLN A 55 31.47 -19.10 -85.91
CA GLN A 55 30.29 -18.58 -85.23
C GLN A 55 29.93 -19.40 -83.99
N GLU A 56 30.02 -20.72 -84.03
CA GLU A 56 29.85 -21.61 -82.87
C GLU A 56 30.87 -21.31 -81.76
N GLU A 57 32.13 -21.03 -82.13
CA GLU A 57 33.20 -20.62 -81.21
C GLU A 57 32.92 -19.24 -80.59
N ARG A 58 32.41 -18.27 -81.38
CA ARG A 58 31.97 -16.96 -80.87
C ARG A 58 30.78 -17.09 -79.93
N ASP A 59 29.71 -17.77 -80.37
CA ASP A 59 28.51 -18.01 -79.58
C ASP A 59 28.84 -18.74 -78.25
N TYR A 60 29.86 -19.61 -78.25
CA TYR A 60 30.36 -20.28 -77.04
C TYR A 60 31.12 -19.33 -76.11
N LEU A 61 32.01 -18.48 -76.65
CA LEU A 61 32.73 -17.47 -75.85
C LEU A 61 31.79 -16.40 -75.28
N ASP A 62 30.81 -15.93 -76.07
CA ASP A 62 29.80 -14.96 -75.62
C ASP A 62 28.91 -15.56 -74.53
N ALA A 63 28.53 -16.83 -74.64
CA ALA A 63 27.81 -17.55 -73.57
C ALA A 63 28.65 -17.71 -72.29
N ILE A 64 29.97 -17.91 -72.39
CA ILE A 64 30.87 -17.97 -71.22
C ILE A 64 31.03 -16.59 -70.58
N ASN A 65 31.21 -15.53 -71.37
CA ASN A 65 31.34 -14.16 -70.86
C ASN A 65 30.05 -13.72 -70.13
N ALA A 66 28.89 -14.02 -70.72
CA ALA A 66 27.57 -13.82 -70.10
C ALA A 66 27.40 -14.63 -68.80
N GLN A 67 27.90 -15.88 -68.76
CA GLN A 67 27.89 -16.73 -67.57
C GLN A 67 28.77 -16.15 -66.44
N MET A 68 29.96 -15.62 -66.77
CA MET A 68 30.81 -14.94 -65.78
C MET A 68 30.16 -13.68 -65.21
N GLU A 69 29.50 -12.88 -66.05
CA GLU A 69 28.73 -11.70 -65.60
C GLU A 69 27.63 -12.09 -64.58
N LEU A 70 26.89 -13.17 -64.88
CA LEU A 70 25.86 -13.69 -63.98
C LEU A 70 26.47 -14.27 -62.68
N GLU A 71 27.59 -14.98 -62.76
CA GLU A 71 28.27 -15.53 -61.59
C GLU A 71 28.81 -14.44 -60.66
N ASP A 72 29.50 -13.41 -61.17
CA ASP A 72 30.05 -12.36 -60.32
C ASP A 72 28.96 -11.50 -59.66
N TYR A 73 27.86 -11.21 -60.38
CA TYR A 73 26.65 -10.64 -59.78
C TYR A 73 26.10 -11.53 -58.65
N SER A 74 26.02 -12.84 -58.90
CA SER A 74 25.47 -13.83 -57.96
C SER A 74 26.39 -14.12 -56.76
N ARG A 75 27.70 -13.91 -56.90
CA ARG A 75 28.70 -13.96 -55.81
C ARG A 75 28.59 -12.73 -54.92
N GLY A 76 28.49 -11.53 -55.52
CA GLY A 76 28.28 -10.27 -54.78
C GLY A 76 26.98 -10.31 -53.97
N ARG A 77 25.84 -10.60 -54.61
CA ARG A 77 24.56 -10.77 -53.91
C ARG A 77 24.56 -11.87 -52.85
N LYS A 78 25.25 -13.00 -53.09
CA LYS A 78 25.41 -14.06 -52.08
C LYS A 78 26.18 -13.58 -50.85
N ALA A 79 27.21 -12.75 -51.03
CA ALA A 79 27.97 -12.17 -49.92
C ALA A 79 27.08 -11.24 -49.08
N GLU A 80 26.32 -10.34 -49.72
CA GLU A 80 25.32 -9.47 -49.06
C GLU A 80 24.31 -10.32 -48.26
N MET A 81 23.71 -11.34 -48.90
CA MET A 81 22.75 -12.26 -48.26
C MET A 81 23.33 -12.98 -47.03
N SER A 82 24.60 -13.39 -47.07
CA SER A 82 25.25 -14.11 -45.97
C SER A 82 25.58 -13.26 -44.73
N GLN A 83 25.45 -11.93 -44.84
CA GLN A 83 25.61 -11.01 -43.70
C GLN A 83 24.30 -10.70 -42.98
N LEU A 84 23.15 -11.06 -43.58
CA LEU A 84 21.83 -10.84 -43.01
C LEU A 84 21.45 -12.01 -42.10
N MET A 85 20.77 -11.66 -40.99
CA MET A 85 20.39 -12.59 -39.92
C MET A 85 18.88 -12.61 -39.68
N GLY A 86 18.38 -13.72 -39.14
CA GLY A 86 17.00 -13.92 -38.72
C GLY A 86 15.93 -13.45 -39.71
N GLN A 87 15.04 -12.56 -39.24
CA GLN A 87 13.89 -12.10 -40.02
C GLN A 87 14.27 -11.32 -41.28
N ASP A 88 15.40 -10.59 -41.28
CA ASP A 88 15.82 -9.84 -42.48
C ASP A 88 16.31 -10.78 -43.59
N ALA A 89 17.03 -11.85 -43.24
CA ALA A 89 17.42 -12.92 -44.17
C ALA A 89 16.20 -13.65 -44.78
N LEU A 90 15.14 -13.84 -43.99
CA LEU A 90 13.86 -14.38 -44.48
C LEU A 90 13.16 -13.43 -45.47
N ASN A 91 13.07 -12.15 -45.14
CA ASN A 91 12.32 -11.15 -45.93
C ASN A 91 12.94 -10.90 -47.32
N ILE A 92 14.27 -10.93 -47.40
CA ILE A 92 15.03 -10.55 -48.61
C ILE A 92 15.17 -11.71 -49.63
N PHE A 93 15.06 -12.97 -49.21
CA PHE A 93 15.32 -14.12 -50.08
C PHE A 93 14.44 -14.19 -51.35
N PRO A 94 13.11 -13.94 -51.30
CA PRO A 94 12.29 -13.88 -52.51
C PRO A 94 12.69 -12.76 -53.47
N LEU A 95 13.18 -11.63 -52.93
CA LEU A 95 13.68 -10.51 -53.74
C LEU A 95 14.99 -10.90 -54.44
N TYR A 96 15.91 -11.59 -53.75
CA TYR A 96 17.13 -12.12 -54.38
C TYR A 96 16.84 -13.13 -55.49
N GLN A 97 15.85 -14.04 -55.32
CA GLN A 97 15.45 -14.96 -56.39
C GLN A 97 14.93 -14.19 -57.62
N ASN A 98 14.04 -13.22 -57.42
CA ASN A 98 13.50 -12.40 -58.50
C ASN A 98 14.60 -11.59 -59.23
N ASP A 99 15.53 -11.01 -58.47
CA ASP A 99 16.70 -10.28 -59.01
C ASP A 99 17.62 -11.19 -59.84
N PHE A 100 17.87 -12.41 -59.39
CA PHE A 100 18.64 -13.42 -60.15
C PHE A 100 17.93 -13.76 -61.46
N GLU A 101 16.64 -14.10 -61.41
CA GLU A 101 15.85 -14.48 -62.59
C GLU A 101 15.77 -13.34 -63.60
N LYS A 102 15.60 -12.11 -63.11
CA LYS A 102 15.65 -10.90 -63.93
C LYS A 102 17.01 -10.69 -64.57
N ARG A 103 18.12 -10.75 -63.81
CA ARG A 103 19.47 -10.54 -64.39
C ARG A 103 19.85 -11.62 -65.40
N ALA A 104 19.48 -12.88 -65.15
CA ALA A 104 19.64 -13.95 -66.13
C ALA A 104 18.84 -13.67 -67.41
N THR A 105 17.60 -13.17 -67.30
CA THR A 105 16.78 -12.77 -68.46
C THR A 105 17.37 -11.57 -69.21
N ASP A 106 17.79 -10.52 -68.49
CA ASP A 106 18.42 -9.32 -69.05
C ASP A 106 19.71 -9.64 -69.81
N ILE A 107 20.50 -10.62 -69.34
CA ILE A 107 21.69 -11.12 -70.04
C ILE A 107 21.30 -11.97 -71.26
N SER A 108 20.40 -12.96 -71.07
CA SER A 108 19.90 -13.85 -72.14
C SER A 108 19.31 -13.09 -73.34
N SER A 109 18.68 -11.94 -73.09
CA SER A 109 18.08 -11.07 -74.12
C SER A 109 19.07 -10.41 -75.09
N LYS A 110 20.37 -10.36 -74.74
CA LYS A 110 21.42 -9.68 -75.52
C LYS A 110 22.24 -10.61 -76.41
N LEU A 111 22.02 -11.92 -76.29
CA LEU A 111 22.81 -12.96 -76.94
C LEU A 111 22.22 -13.41 -78.28
N SER A 112 23.07 -13.94 -79.17
CA SER A 112 22.61 -14.70 -80.35
C SER A 112 21.83 -15.94 -79.90
N GLU A 113 20.90 -16.46 -80.70
CA GLU A 113 20.14 -17.68 -80.31
C GLU A 113 21.07 -18.89 -80.04
N GLY A 114 22.20 -18.99 -80.72
CA GLY A 114 23.22 -20.02 -80.48
C GLY A 114 23.94 -19.86 -79.14
N ALA A 115 24.30 -18.64 -78.76
CA ALA A 115 24.89 -18.34 -77.45
C ALA A 115 23.87 -18.48 -76.31
N LYS A 116 22.67 -17.93 -76.52
CA LYS A 116 21.53 -17.92 -75.59
C LYS A 116 21.11 -19.32 -75.13
N ALA A 117 21.06 -20.29 -76.04
CA ALA A 117 20.78 -21.69 -75.69
C ALA A 117 21.83 -22.29 -74.74
N ARG A 118 23.12 -21.98 -74.97
CA ARG A 118 24.25 -22.43 -74.12
C ARG A 118 24.26 -21.70 -72.77
N PHE A 119 24.13 -20.37 -72.78
CA PHE A 119 24.06 -19.53 -71.58
C PHE A 119 22.92 -19.97 -70.66
N ASN A 120 21.72 -20.21 -71.20
CA ASN A 120 20.57 -20.62 -70.39
C ASN A 120 20.82 -21.97 -69.65
N GLN A 121 21.59 -22.90 -70.24
CA GLN A 121 21.98 -24.15 -69.56
C GLN A 121 23.00 -23.90 -68.43
N LEU A 122 24.00 -23.05 -68.65
CA LEU A 122 25.00 -22.69 -67.64
C LEU A 122 24.37 -21.90 -66.48
N ALA A 123 23.51 -20.94 -66.80
CA ALA A 123 22.78 -20.11 -65.86
C ALA A 123 21.87 -20.93 -64.94
N LEU A 124 21.23 -22.00 -65.44
CA LEU A 124 20.45 -22.93 -64.62
C LEU A 124 21.30 -23.68 -63.58
N SER A 125 22.56 -24.00 -63.90
CA SER A 125 23.49 -24.65 -62.96
C SER A 125 23.91 -23.71 -61.83
N THR A 126 24.29 -22.47 -62.19
CA THR A 126 24.64 -21.41 -61.23
C THR A 126 23.44 -20.99 -60.39
N ARG A 127 22.25 -20.86 -61.01
CA ARG A 127 20.97 -20.63 -60.31
C ARG A 127 20.80 -21.62 -59.19
N LYS A 128 20.87 -22.92 -59.50
CA LYS A 128 20.70 -23.98 -58.51
C LYS A 128 21.74 -23.85 -57.39
N THR A 129 23.03 -23.80 -57.74
CA THR A 129 24.12 -23.78 -56.76
C THR A 129 24.08 -22.56 -55.84
N HIS A 130 23.70 -21.38 -56.35
CA HIS A 130 23.58 -20.17 -55.54
C HIS A 130 22.29 -20.13 -54.73
N LEU A 131 21.13 -20.43 -55.32
CA LEU A 131 19.85 -20.42 -54.60
C LEU A 131 19.80 -21.52 -53.52
N ASP A 132 20.25 -22.75 -53.80
CA ASP A 132 20.29 -23.84 -52.80
C ASP A 132 21.19 -23.44 -51.60
N SER A 133 22.33 -22.82 -51.87
CA SER A 133 23.26 -22.37 -50.82
C SER A 133 22.73 -21.19 -50.01
N VAL A 134 21.99 -20.26 -50.62
CA VAL A 134 21.38 -19.13 -49.91
C VAL A 134 20.11 -19.57 -49.16
N ALA A 135 19.29 -20.46 -49.73
CA ALA A 135 18.16 -21.08 -49.04
C ALA A 135 18.61 -21.86 -47.79
N THR A 136 19.78 -22.51 -47.85
CA THR A 136 20.39 -23.19 -46.68
C THR A 136 20.77 -22.21 -45.57
N HIS A 137 21.34 -21.04 -45.91
CA HIS A 137 21.59 -19.96 -44.94
C HIS A 137 20.28 -19.46 -44.33
N VAL A 138 19.31 -19.11 -45.17
CA VAL A 138 18.00 -18.57 -44.74
C VAL A 138 17.22 -19.56 -43.87
N ALA A 139 17.29 -20.87 -44.16
CA ALA A 139 16.70 -21.91 -43.32
C ALA A 139 17.41 -22.06 -41.95
N THR A 140 18.71 -21.80 -41.89
CA THR A 140 19.50 -21.81 -40.65
C THR A 140 19.15 -20.60 -39.79
N GLU A 141 19.12 -19.41 -40.39
CA GLU A 141 18.69 -18.16 -39.75
C GLU A 141 17.22 -18.21 -39.27
N ALA A 142 16.33 -18.84 -40.03
CA ALA A 142 14.94 -19.06 -39.61
C ALA A 142 14.85 -19.94 -38.35
N LYS A 143 15.65 -21.02 -38.27
CA LYS A 143 15.72 -21.87 -37.06
C LYS A 143 16.31 -21.11 -35.88
N ALA A 144 17.35 -20.29 -36.09
CA ALA A 144 17.96 -19.46 -35.07
C ALA A 144 16.96 -18.42 -34.52
N TYR A 145 16.37 -17.58 -35.38
CA TYR A 145 15.40 -16.56 -34.99
C TYR A 145 14.18 -17.11 -34.26
N THR A 146 13.67 -18.27 -34.70
CA THR A 146 12.57 -18.98 -34.01
C THR A 146 12.98 -19.40 -32.60
N LYS A 147 14.21 -19.92 -32.43
CA LYS A 147 14.76 -20.33 -31.14
C LYS A 147 15.01 -19.15 -30.21
N ASP A 148 15.58 -18.05 -30.71
CA ASP A 148 15.91 -16.89 -29.88
C ASP A 148 14.63 -16.15 -29.43
N SER A 149 13.62 -16.07 -30.31
CA SER A 149 12.29 -15.56 -29.98
C SER A 149 11.59 -16.42 -28.91
N ARG A 150 11.69 -17.75 -29.03
CA ARG A 150 11.24 -18.73 -28.04
C ARG A 150 11.96 -18.53 -26.70
N ASP A 151 13.27 -18.41 -26.70
CA ASP A 151 14.09 -18.31 -25.48
C ASP A 151 13.86 -16.98 -24.74
N ALA A 152 13.70 -15.88 -25.47
CA ALA A 152 13.28 -14.60 -24.90
C ALA A 152 11.87 -14.68 -24.28
N TRP A 153 10.93 -15.34 -24.95
CA TRP A 153 9.57 -15.55 -24.43
C TRP A 153 9.58 -16.41 -23.15
N LEU A 154 10.29 -17.54 -23.15
CA LEU A 154 10.42 -18.43 -21.99
C LEU A 154 11.10 -17.71 -20.81
N GLY A 155 12.15 -16.93 -21.08
CA GLY A 155 12.81 -16.08 -20.08
C GLY A 155 11.89 -15.03 -19.45
N SER A 156 10.93 -14.49 -20.21
CA SER A 156 9.90 -13.60 -19.67
C SER A 156 8.94 -14.32 -18.70
N ARG A 157 8.59 -15.58 -18.99
CA ARG A 157 7.69 -16.37 -18.13
C ARG A 157 8.37 -16.89 -16.87
N ILE A 158 9.66 -17.21 -16.94
CA ILE A 158 10.48 -17.54 -15.75
C ILE A 158 10.45 -16.38 -14.73
N LYS A 159 10.51 -15.13 -15.18
CA LYS A 159 10.37 -13.95 -14.31
C LYS A 159 8.96 -13.84 -13.71
N ALA A 160 7.92 -13.89 -14.55
CA ALA A 160 6.53 -13.82 -14.09
C ALA A 160 6.16 -14.93 -13.08
N MET A 161 6.70 -16.14 -13.26
CA MET A 161 6.53 -17.27 -12.34
C MET A 161 7.25 -17.08 -10.99
N ALA A 162 8.37 -16.35 -10.98
CA ALA A 162 9.09 -15.99 -9.76
C ALA A 162 8.41 -14.83 -9.01
N GLU A 163 7.77 -13.91 -9.72
CA GLU A 163 6.98 -12.80 -9.17
C GLU A 163 5.61 -13.26 -8.65
N ASN A 164 4.96 -14.23 -9.31
CA ASN A 164 3.65 -14.75 -8.92
C ASN A 164 3.63 -16.30 -8.86
N PRO A 165 3.94 -16.90 -7.68
CA PRO A 165 3.93 -18.34 -7.48
C PRO A 165 2.59 -19.05 -7.77
N LEU A 166 1.45 -18.36 -7.68
CA LEU A 166 0.14 -18.95 -7.98
C LEU A 166 -0.09 -19.18 -9.49
N SER A 167 0.72 -18.55 -10.35
CA SER A 167 0.65 -18.70 -11.81
C SER A 167 1.48 -19.89 -12.34
N PHE A 168 2.31 -20.51 -11.49
CA PHE A 168 3.42 -21.38 -11.88
C PHE A 168 3.03 -22.50 -12.85
N ASP A 169 2.10 -23.39 -12.48
CA ASP A 169 1.73 -24.52 -13.33
C ASP A 169 1.05 -24.09 -14.64
N ALA A 170 0.32 -22.96 -14.64
CA ALA A 170 -0.35 -22.43 -15.83
C ALA A 170 0.63 -21.77 -16.82
N GLU A 171 1.67 -21.08 -16.32
CA GLU A 171 2.73 -20.52 -17.16
C GLU A 171 3.70 -21.62 -17.65
N LEU A 172 3.94 -22.67 -16.84
CA LEU A 172 4.65 -23.86 -17.29
C LEU A 172 3.95 -24.57 -18.45
N GLN A 173 2.62 -24.75 -18.38
CA GLN A 173 1.84 -25.33 -19.48
C GLN A 173 1.95 -24.51 -20.77
N LYS A 174 1.95 -23.16 -20.68
CA LYS A 174 2.15 -22.29 -21.86
C LYS A 174 3.55 -22.43 -22.44
N GLY A 175 4.59 -22.47 -21.58
CA GLY A 175 5.97 -22.69 -22.03
C GLY A 175 6.18 -24.05 -22.69
N ASN A 176 5.59 -25.11 -22.15
CA ASN A 176 5.58 -26.43 -22.78
C ASN A 176 5.00 -26.39 -24.20
N ALA A 177 3.83 -25.75 -24.38
CA ALA A 177 3.18 -25.64 -25.68
C ALA A 177 4.02 -24.83 -26.70
N VAL A 178 4.69 -23.77 -26.25
CA VAL A 178 5.63 -23.00 -27.10
C VAL A 178 6.84 -23.84 -27.50
N ILE A 179 7.39 -24.65 -26.59
CA ILE A 179 8.51 -25.57 -26.90
C ILE A 179 8.06 -26.67 -27.87
N ASP A 180 6.89 -27.30 -27.67
CA ASP A 180 6.36 -28.31 -28.59
C ASP A 180 6.14 -27.76 -30.01
N ALA A 181 5.65 -26.51 -30.12
CA ALA A 181 5.41 -25.86 -31.40
C ALA A 181 6.69 -25.42 -32.14
N THR A 182 7.81 -25.22 -31.43
CA THR A 182 9.06 -24.67 -31.99
C THR A 182 10.24 -25.65 -32.01
N THR A 183 10.15 -26.76 -31.27
CA THR A 183 11.22 -27.77 -31.15
C THR A 183 10.62 -29.15 -30.88
N PRO A 184 9.84 -29.74 -31.82
CA PRO A 184 9.19 -31.03 -31.61
C PRO A 184 10.20 -32.19 -31.53
N GLY A 185 9.84 -33.23 -30.78
CA GLY A 185 10.64 -34.46 -30.66
C GLY A 185 11.63 -34.45 -29.47
N PRO A 186 12.69 -35.28 -29.51
CA PRO A 186 13.59 -35.47 -28.36
C PRO A 186 14.32 -34.20 -27.90
N GLU A 187 14.67 -33.29 -28.82
CA GLU A 187 15.25 -31.98 -28.46
C GLU A 187 14.28 -31.19 -27.56
N GLY A 188 12.98 -31.16 -27.88
CA GLY A 188 11.97 -30.46 -27.10
C GLY A 188 11.80 -30.96 -25.67
N VAL A 189 12.01 -32.25 -25.41
CA VAL A 189 11.98 -32.81 -24.05
C VAL A 189 13.10 -32.22 -23.21
N LEU A 190 14.33 -32.18 -23.74
CA LEU A 190 15.49 -31.61 -23.05
C LEU A 190 15.35 -30.09 -22.83
N GLU A 191 14.70 -29.37 -23.76
CA GLU A 191 14.42 -27.94 -23.61
C GLU A 191 13.33 -27.68 -22.55
N LYS A 192 12.33 -28.56 -22.43
CA LYS A 192 11.34 -28.51 -21.34
C LYS A 192 11.96 -28.73 -19.97
N ASP A 193 12.87 -29.71 -19.84
CA ASP A 193 13.55 -29.97 -18.57
C ASP A 193 14.41 -28.78 -18.14
N LYS A 194 15.15 -28.16 -19.06
CA LYS A 194 15.87 -26.89 -18.81
C LYS A 194 14.93 -25.75 -18.37
N PHE A 195 13.77 -25.63 -19.03
CA PHE A 195 12.77 -24.61 -18.69
C PHE A 195 12.14 -24.84 -17.31
N TYR A 196 11.82 -26.09 -16.95
CA TYR A 196 11.34 -26.44 -15.62
C TYR A 196 12.37 -26.10 -14.53
N ASP A 197 13.63 -26.47 -14.72
CA ASP A 197 14.69 -26.21 -13.74
C ASP A 197 14.98 -24.71 -13.60
N ALA A 198 14.98 -23.96 -14.70
CA ALA A 198 15.12 -22.51 -14.68
C ALA A 198 13.94 -21.81 -13.98
N ALA A 199 12.70 -22.24 -14.25
CA ALA A 199 11.50 -21.72 -13.59
C ALA A 199 11.49 -22.03 -12.08
N ARG A 200 11.81 -23.27 -11.68
CA ARG A 200 11.93 -23.65 -10.27
C ARG A 200 13.04 -22.89 -9.56
N SER A 201 14.21 -22.74 -10.19
CA SER A 201 15.34 -21.98 -9.63
C SER A 201 14.97 -20.51 -9.38
N ALA A 202 14.31 -19.85 -10.35
CA ALA A 202 13.86 -18.48 -10.19
C ALA A 202 12.78 -18.32 -9.09
N GLN A 203 11.82 -19.24 -9.03
CA GLN A 203 10.82 -19.27 -7.95
C GLN A 203 11.45 -19.48 -6.57
N LEU A 204 12.43 -20.38 -6.46
CA LEU A 204 13.16 -20.63 -5.21
C LEU A 204 14.02 -19.44 -4.79
N GLU A 205 14.71 -18.77 -5.71
CA GLU A 205 15.49 -17.55 -5.40
C GLU A 205 14.55 -16.40 -4.96
N SER A 206 13.39 -16.24 -5.60
CA SER A 206 12.36 -15.28 -5.15
C SER A 206 11.86 -15.59 -3.73
N LEU A 207 11.51 -16.85 -3.45
CA LEU A 207 11.06 -17.28 -2.12
C LEU A 207 12.17 -17.10 -1.06
N VAL A 208 13.41 -17.51 -1.33
CA VAL A 208 14.53 -17.37 -0.38
C VAL A 208 14.84 -15.91 -0.04
N ASN A 209 14.59 -14.98 -0.94
CA ASN A 209 14.80 -13.56 -0.67
C ASN A 209 13.62 -12.89 0.05
N SER A 210 12.39 -13.36 -0.18
CA SER A 210 11.16 -12.81 0.42
C SER A 210 10.78 -13.48 1.75
N ASP A 211 10.71 -14.80 1.80
CA ASP A 211 10.38 -15.62 2.98
C ASP A 211 11.24 -16.90 3.04
N PRO A 212 12.36 -16.88 3.79
CA PRO A 212 13.24 -18.04 3.95
C PRO A 212 12.61 -19.24 4.67
N GLN A 213 11.49 -19.08 5.38
CA GLN A 213 10.80 -20.19 6.04
C GLN A 213 9.86 -20.90 5.06
N LEU A 214 9.05 -20.13 4.32
CA LEU A 214 8.22 -20.64 3.22
C LEU A 214 9.08 -21.31 2.13
N ALA A 215 10.25 -20.74 1.83
CA ALA A 215 11.21 -21.35 0.91
C ALA A 215 11.64 -22.77 1.35
N LYS A 216 12.02 -22.97 2.62
CA LYS A 216 12.38 -24.30 3.15
C LYS A 216 11.21 -25.27 3.04
N LYS A 217 10.03 -24.86 3.50
CA LYS A 217 8.82 -25.69 3.46
C LYS A 217 8.50 -26.12 2.02
N TYR A 218 8.53 -25.19 1.06
CA TYR A 218 8.32 -25.50 -0.35
C TYR A 218 9.36 -26.48 -0.91
N ILE A 219 10.63 -26.36 -0.52
CA ILE A 219 11.72 -27.29 -0.89
C ILE A 219 11.48 -28.68 -0.32
N GLU A 220 11.00 -28.79 0.92
CA GLU A 220 10.68 -30.08 1.57
C GLU A 220 9.46 -30.75 0.90
N GLU A 221 8.37 -30.01 0.71
CA GLU A 221 7.13 -30.49 0.08
C GLU A 221 7.31 -30.88 -1.40
N ASN A 222 8.21 -30.21 -2.13
CA ASN A 222 8.46 -30.46 -3.56
C ASN A 222 9.83 -31.10 -3.84
N ARG A 223 10.50 -31.67 -2.84
CA ARG A 223 11.86 -32.24 -2.93
C ARG A 223 12.06 -33.20 -4.12
N ASN A 224 11.07 -34.05 -4.37
CA ASN A 224 11.08 -35.03 -5.47
C ASN A 224 10.94 -34.39 -6.87
N LYS A 225 10.42 -33.15 -6.96
CA LYS A 225 10.29 -32.38 -8.22
C LYS A 225 11.48 -31.44 -8.45
N ILE A 226 12.04 -30.88 -7.37
CA ILE A 226 13.13 -29.89 -7.39
C ILE A 226 14.51 -30.55 -7.64
N GLY A 227 14.66 -31.82 -7.26
CA GLY A 227 15.92 -32.55 -7.39
C GLY A 227 16.94 -32.21 -6.30
N THR A 228 17.78 -33.19 -5.98
CA THR A 228 18.63 -33.15 -4.76
C THR A 228 19.60 -31.97 -4.72
N LYS A 229 20.23 -31.63 -5.85
CA LYS A 229 21.25 -30.57 -5.92
C LYS A 229 20.65 -29.18 -5.69
N LEU A 230 19.56 -28.85 -6.39
CA LEU A 230 18.87 -27.57 -6.27
C LEU A 230 18.27 -27.42 -4.86
N SER A 231 17.66 -28.50 -4.35
CA SER A 231 17.14 -28.57 -2.97
C SER A 231 18.21 -28.27 -1.92
N GLN A 232 19.42 -28.81 -2.05
CA GLN A 232 20.53 -28.55 -1.12
C GLN A 232 21.00 -27.09 -1.16
N GLU A 233 21.22 -26.53 -2.35
CA GLU A 233 21.69 -25.15 -2.50
C GLU A 233 20.71 -24.13 -1.88
N PHE A 234 19.43 -24.20 -2.27
CA PHE A 234 18.44 -23.24 -1.78
C PHE A 234 18.11 -23.44 -0.29
N SER A 235 18.23 -24.65 0.26
CA SER A 235 18.12 -24.88 1.70
C SER A 235 19.22 -24.16 2.49
N GLN A 236 20.47 -24.18 1.99
CA GLN A 236 21.60 -23.47 2.61
C GLN A 236 21.46 -21.95 2.49
N LYS A 237 21.05 -21.44 1.32
CA LYS A 237 20.72 -20.01 1.13
C LYS A 237 19.62 -19.57 2.11
N ALA A 238 18.52 -20.32 2.19
CA ALA A 238 17.40 -20.05 3.10
C ALA A 238 17.83 -20.07 4.59
N GLN A 239 18.66 -21.04 5.00
CA GLN A 239 19.15 -21.10 6.38
C GLN A 239 20.06 -19.91 6.71
N THR A 240 20.88 -19.46 5.75
CA THR A 240 21.76 -18.28 5.93
C THR A 240 20.95 -16.99 6.00
N LYS A 241 19.99 -16.81 5.08
CA LYS A 241 19.11 -15.62 5.03
C LYS A 241 18.23 -15.51 6.28
N GLN A 242 17.74 -16.63 6.83
CA GLN A 242 17.01 -16.63 8.10
C GLN A 242 17.91 -16.14 9.24
N LYS A 243 19.11 -16.74 9.42
CA LYS A 243 20.07 -16.34 10.47
C LYS A 243 20.45 -14.85 10.41
N GLN A 244 20.49 -14.26 9.21
CA GLN A 244 20.70 -12.82 9.03
C GLN A 244 19.53 -12.01 9.57
N ARG A 245 18.27 -12.36 9.20
CA ARG A 245 17.06 -11.72 9.75
C ARG A 245 16.98 -11.87 11.28
N ASP A 246 17.21 -13.07 11.80
CA ASP A 246 17.19 -13.35 13.25
C ASP A 246 18.18 -12.45 14.02
N ALA A 247 19.36 -12.19 13.43
CA ALA A 247 20.39 -11.33 14.01
C ALA A 247 20.06 -9.83 13.88
N GLU A 248 19.56 -9.39 12.72
CA GLU A 248 19.09 -8.01 12.50
C GLU A 248 17.92 -7.64 13.43
N GLU A 249 16.99 -8.57 13.63
CA GLU A 249 15.86 -8.40 14.54
C GLU A 249 16.31 -8.35 16.00
N LYS A 250 17.25 -9.21 16.42
CA LYS A 250 17.85 -9.11 17.76
C LYS A 250 18.51 -7.74 17.98
N VAL A 251 19.35 -7.27 17.04
CA VAL A 251 20.02 -5.96 17.18
C VAL A 251 18.99 -4.82 17.24
N ARG A 252 17.89 -4.90 16.49
CA ARG A 252 16.79 -3.93 16.57
C ARG A 252 16.08 -3.95 17.93
N GLN A 253 15.90 -5.12 18.53
CA GLN A 253 15.33 -5.25 19.88
C GLN A 253 16.29 -4.71 20.94
N ASP A 254 17.57 -5.13 20.91
CA ASP A 254 18.62 -4.61 21.79
C ASP A 254 18.73 -3.07 21.71
N GLU A 255 18.54 -2.47 20.52
CA GLU A 255 18.46 -1.02 20.31
C GLU A 255 17.16 -0.36 20.81
N PHE A 256 16.04 -1.08 20.78
CA PHE A 256 14.74 -0.58 21.25
C PHE A 256 14.70 -0.56 22.78
N ASP A 257 15.09 -1.66 23.41
CA ASP A 257 15.15 -1.81 24.87
C ASP A 257 16.07 -0.74 25.47
N LYS A 258 17.26 -0.54 24.89
CA LYS A 258 18.17 0.56 25.29
C LYS A 258 17.52 1.95 25.17
N LYS A 259 16.69 2.20 24.15
CA LYS A 259 15.98 3.48 23.99
C LYS A 259 14.86 3.64 25.03
N MET A 260 14.23 2.54 25.46
CA MET A 260 13.30 2.55 26.60
C MET A 260 14.03 2.89 27.90
N ASP A 261 15.14 2.21 28.21
CA ASP A 261 16.00 2.51 29.39
C ASP A 261 16.43 3.99 29.42
N GLU A 262 16.88 4.53 28.28
CA GLU A 262 17.27 5.93 28.15
C GLU A 262 16.09 6.91 28.31
N MET A 263 14.84 6.51 28.02
CA MET A 263 13.65 7.34 28.24
C MET A 263 13.15 7.26 29.70
N GLU A 264 13.09 6.07 30.29
CA GLU A 264 12.70 5.88 31.69
C GLU A 264 13.67 6.61 32.62
N LYS A 265 14.99 6.53 32.37
CA LYS A 265 15.97 7.32 33.11
C LYS A 265 15.73 8.83 32.99
N ARG A 266 15.44 9.34 31.79
CA ARG A 266 15.16 10.79 31.61
C ARG A 266 13.86 11.22 32.28
N ALA A 267 12.91 10.30 32.47
CA ALA A 267 11.69 10.56 33.23
C ALA A 267 11.96 10.59 34.75
N HIS A 268 12.75 9.66 35.27
CA HIS A 268 13.28 9.67 36.64
C HIS A 268 14.07 10.96 36.95
N ASP A 269 15.10 11.27 36.13
CA ASP A 269 15.94 12.48 36.23
C ASP A 269 15.10 13.78 36.26
N LYS A 270 13.89 13.75 35.67
CA LYS A 270 12.92 14.85 35.64
C LYS A 270 12.03 14.86 36.88
N GLU A 271 11.46 13.73 37.30
CA GLU A 271 10.64 13.67 38.52
C GLU A 271 11.45 14.09 39.76
N GLU A 272 12.70 13.63 39.91
CA GLU A 272 13.59 14.09 40.98
C GLU A 272 13.82 15.60 40.94
N ARG A 273 14.01 16.18 39.74
CA ARG A 273 14.19 17.63 39.59
C ARG A 273 12.94 18.41 39.96
N ASP A 274 11.77 17.95 39.52
CA ASP A 274 10.50 18.63 39.80
C ASP A 274 10.15 18.53 41.30
N ILE A 275 10.44 17.40 41.96
CA ILE A 275 10.33 17.22 43.42
C ILE A 275 11.33 18.12 44.17
N SER A 276 12.59 18.17 43.73
CA SER A 276 13.64 19.02 44.31
C SER A 276 13.30 20.51 44.21
N ASN A 277 12.74 20.95 43.07
CA ASN A 277 12.25 22.30 42.89
C ASN A 277 11.15 22.66 43.91
N LEU A 278 10.17 21.77 44.10
CA LEU A 278 9.08 21.97 45.08
C LEU A 278 9.59 21.98 46.53
N TYR A 279 10.60 21.16 46.85
CA TYR A 279 11.29 21.20 48.15
C TYR A 279 11.99 22.55 48.38
N LEU A 280 12.68 23.08 47.36
CA LEU A 280 13.40 24.35 47.43
C LEU A 280 12.47 25.58 47.48
N SER A 281 11.25 25.49 46.94
CA SER A 281 10.22 26.53 47.08
C SER A 281 9.38 26.42 48.37
N GLU A 282 9.76 25.53 49.29
CA GLU A 282 9.09 25.29 50.58
C GLU A 282 7.63 24.77 50.44
N ASP A 283 7.32 24.19 49.29
CA ASP A 283 5.99 23.75 48.84
C ASP A 283 5.76 22.26 49.21
N TYR A 284 6.04 21.94 50.47
CA TYR A 284 6.30 20.58 50.95
C TYR A 284 5.14 19.60 50.76
N THR A 285 3.89 20.05 50.87
CA THR A 285 2.70 19.21 50.64
C THR A 285 2.56 18.84 49.16
N LYS A 286 2.91 19.75 48.24
CA LYS A 286 2.93 19.45 46.79
C LYS A 286 4.05 18.46 46.46
N ALA A 287 5.24 18.68 47.01
CA ALA A 287 6.39 17.78 46.85
C ALA A 287 6.09 16.36 47.38
N LEU A 288 5.45 16.23 48.55
CA LEU A 288 5.13 14.91 49.13
C LEU A 288 4.15 14.13 48.25
N ASN A 289 3.15 14.81 47.68
CA ASN A 289 2.21 14.21 46.74
C ASN A 289 2.90 13.78 45.42
N ALA A 290 3.84 14.59 44.90
CA ALA A 290 4.64 14.23 43.73
C ALA A 290 5.49 12.98 43.99
N VAL A 291 6.16 12.89 45.15
CA VAL A 291 6.95 11.71 45.57
C VAL A 291 6.08 10.46 45.67
N HIS A 292 4.90 10.55 46.29
CA HIS A 292 3.99 9.41 46.41
C HIS A 292 3.49 8.93 45.03
N ASN A 293 3.03 9.86 44.18
CA ASN A 293 2.37 9.58 42.91
C ASN A 293 3.32 9.34 41.72
N SER A 294 4.62 9.66 41.87
CA SER A 294 5.69 9.38 40.91
C SER A 294 5.60 7.96 40.35
N GLN A 295 5.88 7.78 39.06
CA GLN A 295 5.91 6.44 38.45
C GLN A 295 7.33 5.89 38.32
N TYR A 296 8.35 6.75 38.36
CA TYR A 296 9.73 6.36 38.07
C TYR A 296 10.63 6.23 39.32
N LEU A 297 10.27 6.84 40.46
CA LEU A 297 11.01 6.67 41.71
C LEU A 297 10.80 5.29 42.33
N THR A 298 11.91 4.66 42.73
CA THR A 298 11.92 3.41 43.50
C THR A 298 11.38 3.60 44.92
N GLY A 299 11.05 2.49 45.60
CA GLY A 299 10.51 2.53 46.96
C GLY A 299 11.43 3.20 47.99
N ASP A 300 12.75 3.03 47.87
CA ASP A 300 13.73 3.64 48.78
C ASP A 300 13.97 5.12 48.48
N GLU A 301 13.94 5.55 47.22
CA GLU A 301 13.96 6.97 46.85
C GLU A 301 12.71 7.68 47.36
N LYS A 302 11.52 7.10 47.14
CA LYS A 302 10.25 7.64 47.64
C LYS A 302 10.24 7.79 49.16
N LYS A 303 10.79 6.81 49.87
CA LYS A 303 10.96 6.86 51.33
C LYS A 303 11.92 7.97 51.74
N THR A 304 13.08 8.07 51.10
CA THR A 304 14.13 9.06 51.38
C THR A 304 13.64 10.51 51.18
N TRP A 305 12.99 10.76 50.04
CA TRP A 305 12.33 12.05 49.76
C TRP A 305 11.18 12.31 50.73
N GLY A 306 10.31 11.33 50.97
CA GLY A 306 9.16 11.46 51.84
C GLY A 306 9.51 11.78 53.30
N ASP A 307 10.56 11.16 53.85
CA ASP A 307 11.00 11.43 55.21
C ASP A 307 11.76 12.77 55.33
N SER A 308 12.50 13.17 54.30
CA SER A 308 13.12 14.51 54.20
C SER A 308 12.07 15.62 54.18
N LEU A 309 10.99 15.45 53.40
CA LEU A 309 9.87 16.38 53.32
C LEU A 309 9.07 16.48 54.62
N LYS A 310 8.75 15.34 55.25
CA LYS A 310 8.08 15.30 56.57
C LYS A 310 8.92 15.93 57.68
N LYS A 311 10.24 15.99 57.52
CA LYS A 311 11.15 16.72 58.42
C LYS A 311 11.11 18.22 58.13
N ALA A 312 11.32 18.62 56.87
CA ALA A 312 11.32 20.01 56.45
C ALA A 312 10.02 20.74 56.83
N ALA A 313 8.86 20.14 56.58
CA ALA A 313 7.54 20.69 56.93
C ALA A 313 7.27 20.84 58.45
N LYS A 314 8.09 20.22 59.31
CA LYS A 314 8.04 20.41 60.78
C LYS A 314 8.99 21.48 61.27
N GLU A 315 10.14 21.63 60.61
CA GLU A 315 11.16 22.63 60.94
C GLU A 315 10.83 24.01 60.34
N LYS A 316 10.08 24.01 59.22
CA LYS A 316 9.49 25.18 58.57
C LYS A 316 8.02 24.87 58.21
N PRO A 317 7.03 25.51 58.86
CA PRO A 317 5.65 25.36 58.45
C PRO A 317 5.44 25.94 57.04
N GLU A 318 4.66 25.25 56.22
CA GLU A 318 4.44 25.55 54.81
C GLU A 318 3.88 26.98 54.61
N LYS A 319 4.49 27.73 53.69
CA LYS A 319 4.22 29.15 53.51
C LYS A 319 2.99 29.36 52.63
N LEU A 320 1.80 29.32 53.25
CA LEU A 320 0.51 29.57 52.61
C LEU A 320 0.52 30.80 51.71
N ASP A 321 -0.03 30.67 50.50
CA ASP A 321 -0.20 31.79 49.58
C ASP A 321 -1.26 32.76 50.13
N PRO A 322 -0.89 34.02 50.44
CA PRO A 322 -1.81 34.98 51.04
C PRO A 322 -2.97 35.36 50.12
N ILE A 323 -2.85 35.18 48.79
CA ILE A 323 -3.93 35.42 47.83
C ILE A 323 -4.98 34.31 47.94
N ILE A 324 -4.53 33.05 48.05
CA ILE A 324 -5.41 31.88 48.20
C ILE A 324 -6.10 31.90 49.57
N GLN A 325 -5.34 32.15 50.65
CA GLN A 325 -5.89 32.31 52.01
C GLN A 325 -6.94 33.43 52.05
N ALA A 326 -6.67 34.60 51.45
CA ALA A 326 -7.63 35.71 51.40
C ALA A 326 -8.91 35.36 50.61
N ALA A 327 -8.81 34.64 49.49
CA ALA A 327 -9.96 34.22 48.70
C ALA A 327 -10.87 33.25 49.50
N GLU A 328 -10.28 32.29 50.21
CA GLU A 328 -11.03 31.33 51.03
C GLU A 328 -11.65 31.98 52.26
N ILE A 329 -10.96 32.94 52.89
CA ILE A 329 -11.51 33.81 53.93
C ILE A 329 -12.73 34.59 53.43
N VAL A 330 -12.70 35.16 52.23
CA VAL A 330 -13.86 35.85 51.63
C VAL A 330 -15.03 34.88 51.41
N GLN A 331 -14.75 33.65 50.95
CA GLN A 331 -15.76 32.62 50.76
C GLN A 331 -16.43 32.20 52.09
N ILE A 332 -15.66 31.99 53.16
CA ILE A 332 -16.19 31.65 54.49
C ILE A 332 -17.05 32.79 55.04
N ASN A 333 -16.57 34.03 54.98
CA ASN A 333 -17.34 35.20 55.43
C ASN A 333 -18.66 35.34 54.66
N ARG A 334 -18.64 35.10 53.34
CA ARG A 334 -19.85 35.07 52.51
C ARG A 334 -20.83 33.98 52.98
N LYS A 335 -20.38 32.75 53.22
CA LYS A 335 -21.26 31.65 53.68
C LYS A 335 -21.94 31.95 55.01
N ILE A 336 -21.19 32.48 55.98
CA ILE A 336 -21.72 32.92 57.28
C ILE A 336 -22.75 34.05 57.09
N SER A 337 -22.45 35.05 56.24
CA SER A 337 -23.34 36.19 56.00
C SER A 337 -24.61 35.84 55.19
N GLN A 338 -24.58 34.80 54.36
CA GLN A 338 -25.75 34.34 53.59
C GLN A 338 -26.68 33.41 54.38
N GLY A 339 -26.32 33.00 55.60
CA GLY A 339 -27.15 32.10 56.41
C GLY A 339 -27.21 30.67 55.86
N GLU A 340 -26.12 30.19 55.27
CA GLU A 340 -25.99 28.76 54.93
C GLU A 340 -26.03 27.87 56.19
N ASP A 341 -26.34 26.58 56.00
CA ASP A 341 -26.39 25.57 57.07
C ASP A 341 -25.09 25.60 57.92
N PRO A 342 -25.17 25.91 59.24
CA PRO A 342 -24.01 25.99 60.11
C PRO A 342 -23.16 24.72 60.13
N ILE A 343 -23.75 23.53 59.94
CA ILE A 343 -23.02 22.26 59.89
C ILE A 343 -22.12 22.23 58.65
N LEU A 344 -22.65 22.63 57.49
CA LEU A 344 -21.89 22.70 56.23
C LEU A 344 -20.79 23.76 56.29
N VAL A 345 -21.08 24.93 56.87
CA VAL A 345 -20.08 26.00 57.03
C VAL A 345 -18.97 25.58 58.00
N ARG A 346 -19.29 24.94 59.13
CA ARG A 346 -18.31 24.40 60.08
C ARG A 346 -17.41 23.34 59.45
N ASN A 347 -18.00 22.38 58.74
CA ASN A 347 -17.25 21.34 58.03
C ASN A 347 -16.30 21.94 56.98
N TYR A 348 -16.75 22.95 56.24
CA TYR A 348 -15.92 23.67 55.26
C TYR A 348 -14.72 24.37 55.92
N ILE A 349 -14.92 25.09 57.04
CA ILE A 349 -13.81 25.72 57.80
C ILE A 349 -12.80 24.66 58.30
N VAL A 350 -13.28 23.54 58.86
CA VAL A 350 -12.40 22.49 59.42
C VAL A 350 -11.56 21.83 58.32
N THR A 351 -12.17 21.49 57.19
CA THR A 351 -11.52 20.77 56.06
C THR A 351 -10.69 21.66 55.12
N SER A 352 -10.84 22.97 55.21
CA SER A 352 -10.04 23.95 54.44
C SER A 352 -8.53 23.68 54.55
N PRO A 353 -7.78 23.57 53.43
CA PRO A 353 -6.33 23.38 53.47
C PRO A 353 -5.55 24.70 53.58
N ASN A 354 -6.13 25.84 53.18
CA ASN A 354 -5.41 27.12 53.08
C ASN A 354 -5.67 28.07 54.28
N LEU A 355 -6.31 27.59 55.34
CA LEU A 355 -6.43 28.32 56.62
C LEU A 355 -5.43 27.81 57.65
N THR A 356 -4.85 28.72 58.43
CA THR A 356 -4.09 28.36 59.62
C THR A 356 -5.00 27.76 60.69
N LYS A 357 -4.42 27.08 61.69
CA LYS A 357 -5.19 26.56 62.84
C LYS A 357 -5.98 27.68 63.55
N ASP A 358 -5.33 28.82 63.72
CA ASP A 358 -5.87 29.95 64.48
C ASP A 358 -7.00 30.65 63.70
N ASP A 359 -6.88 30.76 62.37
CA ASP A 359 -7.99 31.21 61.50
C ASP A 359 -9.22 30.31 61.67
N LYS A 360 -9.04 28.98 61.64
CA LYS A 360 -10.15 28.02 61.75
C LYS A 360 -10.90 28.19 63.08
N GLU A 361 -10.16 28.32 64.17
CA GLU A 361 -10.73 28.53 65.51
C GLU A 361 -11.48 29.88 65.56
N GLN A 362 -10.93 30.96 64.98
CA GLN A 362 -11.59 32.25 64.87
C GLN A 362 -12.91 32.19 64.08
N TYR A 363 -12.94 31.50 62.93
CA TYR A 363 -14.14 31.41 62.09
C TYR A 363 -15.21 30.48 62.66
N ILE A 364 -14.85 29.43 63.40
CA ILE A 364 -15.80 28.60 64.16
C ILE A 364 -16.45 29.44 65.28
N ASN A 365 -15.65 30.13 66.09
CA ASN A 365 -16.16 31.02 67.15
C ASN A 365 -17.09 32.12 66.59
N LYS A 366 -16.77 32.67 65.41
CA LYS A 366 -17.61 33.66 64.71
C LYS A 366 -18.96 33.08 64.26
N LEU A 367 -18.96 31.85 63.72
CA LEU A 367 -20.18 31.14 63.31
C LEU A 367 -21.07 30.83 64.52
N GLU A 368 -20.51 30.29 65.60
CA GLU A 368 -21.24 29.94 66.82
C GLU A 368 -21.82 31.20 67.53
N THR A 369 -21.10 32.32 67.50
CA THR A 369 -21.60 33.63 67.97
C THR A 369 -22.79 34.12 67.13
N LYS A 370 -22.69 34.07 65.80
CA LYS A 370 -23.76 34.51 64.89
C LYS A 370 -25.02 33.65 65.05
N LEU A 371 -24.85 32.33 65.11
CA LEU A 371 -25.91 31.37 65.34
C LEU A 371 -26.66 31.64 66.66
N SER A 372 -25.92 31.90 67.73
CA SER A 372 -26.49 32.26 69.04
C SER A 372 -27.31 33.56 68.98
N SER A 373 -26.88 34.55 68.19
CA SER A 373 -27.66 35.77 67.96
C SER A 373 -28.98 35.48 67.23
N ASP A 374 -28.93 34.69 66.15
CA ASP A 374 -30.09 34.41 65.31
C ASP A 374 -31.16 33.54 66.02
N ILE A 375 -30.74 32.64 66.92
CA ILE A 375 -31.66 31.88 67.78
C ILE A 375 -32.33 32.81 68.80
N ASN A 376 -31.58 33.69 69.47
CA ASN A 376 -32.13 34.62 70.46
C ASN A 376 -33.09 35.64 69.83
N GLU A 377 -32.78 36.15 68.62
CA GLU A 377 -33.70 37.00 67.86
C GLU A 377 -34.93 36.21 67.37
N GLY A 378 -34.76 34.96 66.95
CA GLY A 378 -35.86 34.08 66.55
C GLY A 378 -36.83 33.74 67.68
N LEU A 379 -36.33 33.46 68.89
CA LEU A 379 -37.15 33.26 70.08
C LEU A 379 -37.91 34.54 70.45
N LYS A 380 -37.23 35.70 70.44
CA LYS A 380 -37.85 37.00 70.73
C LYS A 380 -38.97 37.35 69.75
N ASP A 381 -38.78 37.11 68.46
CA ASP A 381 -39.82 37.28 67.45
C ASP A 381 -40.93 36.22 67.61
N GLY A 382 -40.57 34.96 67.85
CA GLY A 382 -41.51 33.85 68.01
C GLY A 382 -42.44 34.00 69.22
N TYR A 383 -41.92 34.44 70.38
CA TYR A 383 -42.75 34.78 71.55
C TYR A 383 -43.76 35.87 71.24
N ARG A 384 -43.38 36.86 70.41
CA ARG A 384 -44.26 37.95 69.98
C ARG A 384 -45.31 37.45 68.98
N ASP A 385 -44.93 36.65 67.99
CA ASP A 385 -45.88 36.02 67.06
C ASP A 385 -46.90 35.14 67.83
N ILE A 386 -46.45 34.40 68.85
CA ILE A 386 -47.32 33.63 69.77
C ILE A 386 -48.29 34.54 70.54
N GLN A 387 -47.80 35.61 71.16
CA GLN A 387 -48.65 36.52 71.94
C GLN A 387 -49.67 37.26 71.06
N ASP A 388 -49.24 37.72 69.88
CA ASP A 388 -50.07 38.45 68.91
C ASP A 388 -51.13 37.56 68.23
N LEU A 389 -50.92 36.24 68.17
CA LEU A 389 -51.91 35.27 67.68
C LEU A 389 -52.87 34.78 68.77
N ILE A 390 -52.40 34.50 69.99
CA ILE A 390 -53.25 33.96 71.06
C ILE A 390 -54.14 35.04 71.70
N VAL A 391 -53.66 36.29 71.86
CA VAL A 391 -54.38 37.37 72.54
C VAL A 391 -55.04 38.33 71.53
N PRO A 392 -56.38 38.37 71.37
CA PRO A 392 -57.04 39.11 70.30
C PRO A 392 -57.01 40.64 70.48
N LYS A 393 -56.07 41.32 69.80
CA LYS A 393 -55.85 42.78 69.93
C LYS A 393 -56.94 43.70 69.35
N ARG A 394 -58.11 43.20 68.93
CA ARG A 394 -59.20 44.00 68.31
C ARG A 394 -60.59 43.44 68.62
N GLY A 395 -61.54 44.35 68.87
CA GLY A 395 -62.95 44.04 69.12
C GLY A 395 -63.39 44.43 70.54
N ILE A 396 -64.69 44.26 70.85
CA ILE A 396 -65.24 44.53 72.21
C ILE A 396 -64.59 43.60 73.26
N LEU A 397 -64.16 42.41 72.84
CA LEU A 397 -63.40 41.46 73.66
C LEU A 397 -62.02 41.99 74.08
N ALA A 398 -61.39 42.90 73.32
CA ALA A 398 -60.09 43.47 73.70
C ALA A 398 -60.16 44.40 74.93
N SER A 399 -61.37 44.82 75.33
CA SER A 399 -61.64 45.51 76.61
C SER A 399 -62.01 44.56 77.76
N LEU A 400 -62.21 43.27 77.49
CA LEU A 400 -62.38 42.22 78.49
C LEU A 400 -61.02 41.54 78.75
N LEU A 401 -60.16 42.30 79.45
CA LEU A 401 -58.89 41.94 80.13
C LEU A 401 -58.33 40.51 79.91
N GLU A 402 -57.05 40.43 79.53
CA GLU A 402 -56.24 39.19 79.44
C GLU A 402 -56.70 38.13 80.44
N THR A 403 -57.37 37.09 79.94
CA THR A 403 -57.92 36.08 80.83
C THR A 403 -56.79 35.21 81.39
N PRO A 404 -56.90 34.69 82.63
CA PRO A 404 -55.94 33.74 83.17
C PRO A 404 -55.75 32.49 82.28
N LEU A 405 -56.71 32.20 81.40
CA LEU A 405 -56.64 31.15 80.39
C LEU A 405 -55.70 31.51 79.24
N GLU A 406 -55.87 32.69 78.62
CA GLU A 406 -54.99 33.18 77.54
C GLU A 406 -53.55 33.34 78.03
N THR A 407 -53.33 33.94 79.20
CA THR A 407 -51.99 34.08 79.78
C THR A 407 -51.34 32.72 80.09
N MET A 408 -52.13 31.69 80.45
CA MET A 408 -51.63 30.33 80.62
C MET A 408 -51.31 29.66 79.27
N ALA A 409 -52.11 29.92 78.23
CA ALA A 409 -51.91 29.40 76.89
C ALA A 409 -50.66 30.00 76.22
N VAL A 410 -50.46 31.32 76.33
CA VAL A 410 -49.22 32.00 75.88
C VAL A 410 -47.99 31.39 76.55
N LYS A 411 -48.02 31.18 77.87
CA LYS A 411 -46.89 30.55 78.58
C LYS A 411 -46.63 29.11 78.15
N LYS A 412 -47.68 28.30 77.93
CA LYS A 412 -47.54 26.93 77.40
C LYS A 412 -46.97 26.91 75.98
N ALA A 413 -47.42 27.83 75.12
CA ALA A 413 -46.90 27.99 73.77
C ALA A 413 -45.42 28.42 73.75
N GLN A 414 -45.02 29.35 74.64
CA GLN A 414 -43.63 29.76 74.80
C GLN A 414 -42.75 28.60 75.28
N MET A 415 -43.16 27.86 76.33
CA MET A 415 -42.45 26.66 76.79
C MET A 415 -42.32 25.59 75.70
N ALA A 416 -43.35 25.35 74.90
CA ALA A 416 -43.30 24.41 73.79
C ALA A 416 -42.33 24.84 72.66
N LEU A 417 -42.17 26.15 72.45
CA LEU A 417 -41.16 26.70 71.53
C LEU A 417 -39.74 26.50 72.09
N ASP A 418 -39.55 26.75 73.39
CA ASP A 418 -38.27 26.56 74.08
C ASP A 418 -37.83 25.10 74.06
N GLU A 419 -38.74 24.18 74.41
CA GLU A 419 -38.51 22.73 74.34
C GLU A 419 -38.14 22.29 72.91
N TRP A 420 -38.78 22.84 71.89
CA TRP A 420 -38.44 22.55 70.49
C TRP A 420 -37.06 23.10 70.10
N VAL A 421 -36.70 24.34 70.45
CA VAL A 421 -35.37 24.89 70.17
C VAL A 421 -34.28 24.11 70.92
N GLN A 422 -34.52 23.75 72.18
CA GLN A 422 -33.62 22.91 72.96
C GLN A 422 -33.47 21.48 72.39
N TYR A 423 -34.52 20.92 71.81
CA TYR A 423 -34.45 19.65 71.08
C TYR A 423 -33.60 19.78 69.80
N GLN A 424 -33.83 20.82 68.98
CA GLN A 424 -33.05 21.05 67.76
C GLN A 424 -31.55 21.28 68.04
N LEU A 425 -31.23 22.01 69.11
CA LEU A 425 -29.85 22.19 69.60
C LEU A 425 -29.20 20.86 70.00
N LYS A 426 -29.90 20.00 70.75
CA LYS A 426 -29.43 18.66 71.15
C LYS A 426 -29.32 17.68 69.99
N ALA A 427 -30.06 17.91 68.90
CA ALA A 427 -30.01 17.12 67.66
C ALA A 427 -28.93 17.64 66.67
N GLU A 428 -28.04 18.53 67.12
CA GLU A 428 -26.99 19.20 66.32
C GLU A 428 -27.51 19.96 65.08
N LYS A 429 -28.81 20.29 65.05
CA LYS A 429 -29.50 20.95 63.93
C LYS A 429 -30.08 22.30 64.38
N PRO A 430 -29.21 23.27 64.74
CA PRO A 430 -29.64 24.52 65.35
C PRO A 430 -30.58 25.30 64.42
N PRO A 431 -31.78 25.72 64.87
CA PRO A 431 -32.79 26.27 63.99
C PRO A 431 -32.51 27.75 63.70
N ASN A 432 -32.66 28.17 62.45
CA ASN A 432 -32.52 29.57 62.08
C ASN A 432 -33.75 30.41 62.50
N ARG A 433 -33.57 31.73 62.54
CA ARG A 433 -34.62 32.70 62.93
C ARG A 433 -35.97 32.47 62.26
N GLN A 434 -35.98 32.15 60.95
CA GLN A 434 -37.21 31.94 60.19
C GLN A 434 -37.89 30.62 60.58
N GLN A 435 -37.13 29.55 60.82
CA GLN A 435 -37.67 28.28 61.30
C GLN A 435 -38.30 28.41 62.69
N ILE A 436 -37.67 29.16 63.60
CA ILE A 436 -38.22 29.44 64.94
C ILE A 436 -39.56 30.20 64.83
N ARG A 437 -39.65 31.22 63.97
CA ARG A 437 -40.90 31.96 63.76
C ARG A 437 -42.01 31.12 63.14
N VAL A 438 -41.72 30.29 62.12
CA VAL A 438 -42.70 29.36 61.54
C VAL A 438 -43.20 28.38 62.61
N LYS A 439 -42.30 27.81 63.42
CA LYS A 439 -42.68 26.91 64.51
C LYS A 439 -43.52 27.62 65.58
N ALA A 440 -43.20 28.87 65.91
CA ALA A 440 -43.96 29.68 66.85
C ALA A 440 -45.42 29.89 66.38
N MET A 441 -45.64 30.12 65.08
CA MET A 441 -46.99 30.24 64.50
C MET A 441 -47.76 28.91 64.52
N GLU A 442 -47.12 27.77 64.19
CA GLU A 442 -47.72 26.43 64.31
C GLU A 442 -48.17 26.13 65.75
N ILE A 443 -47.31 26.42 66.72
CA ILE A 443 -47.60 26.24 68.14
C ILE A 443 -48.73 27.18 68.59
N ALA A 444 -48.69 28.46 68.22
CA ALA A 444 -49.71 29.44 68.58
C ALA A 444 -51.12 29.00 68.11
N ASN A 445 -51.25 28.56 66.86
CA ASN A 445 -52.52 28.06 66.30
C ASN A 445 -53.08 26.88 67.12
N THR A 446 -52.22 25.99 67.63
CA THR A 446 -52.60 24.83 68.44
C THR A 446 -53.27 25.25 69.77
N TYR A 447 -52.83 26.37 70.36
CA TYR A 447 -53.41 26.90 71.59
C TYR A 447 -54.54 27.93 71.36
N GLN A 448 -54.60 28.55 70.17
CA GLN A 448 -55.63 29.53 69.81
C GLN A 448 -57.02 28.89 69.61
N VAL A 449 -57.09 27.71 68.97
CA VAL A 449 -58.38 27.09 68.59
C VAL A 449 -59.30 26.82 69.79
N PRO A 450 -58.86 26.18 70.89
CA PRO A 450 -59.74 25.93 72.05
C PRO A 450 -60.25 27.22 72.71
N ILE A 451 -59.43 28.29 72.70
CA ILE A 451 -59.83 29.60 73.22
C ILE A 451 -60.88 30.24 72.30
N ALA A 452 -60.70 30.18 70.98
CA ALA A 452 -61.66 30.68 70.01
C ALA A 452 -63.02 29.94 70.08
N GLU A 453 -63.01 28.63 70.35
CA GLU A 453 -64.22 27.84 70.58
C GLU A 453 -64.90 28.22 71.91
N GLN A 454 -64.14 28.39 72.98
CA GLN A 454 -64.67 28.80 74.29
C GLN A 454 -65.23 30.24 74.26
N ILE A 455 -64.59 31.16 73.52
CA ILE A 455 -65.11 32.51 73.27
C ILE A 455 -66.43 32.45 72.49
N ARG A 456 -66.51 31.64 71.41
CA ARG A 456 -67.76 31.45 70.65
C ARG A 456 -68.89 30.90 71.52
N PHE A 457 -68.59 29.94 72.39
CA PHE A 457 -69.55 29.42 73.37
C PHE A 457 -70.06 30.54 74.29
N LEU A 458 -69.15 31.32 74.89
CA LEU A 458 -69.50 32.45 75.77
C LEU A 458 -70.29 33.55 75.03
N GLU A 459 -69.99 33.83 73.76
CA GLU A 459 -70.79 34.76 72.95
C GLU A 459 -72.22 34.26 72.70
N VAL A 460 -72.40 32.97 72.42
CA VAL A 460 -73.73 32.36 72.21
C VAL A 460 -74.52 32.36 73.53
N GLU A 461 -73.87 32.00 74.64
CA GLU A 461 -74.45 31.99 75.97
C GLU A 461 -74.88 33.42 76.39
N ALA A 462 -74.03 34.42 76.17
CA ALA A 462 -74.34 35.82 76.44
C ALA A 462 -75.50 36.36 75.57
N LYS A 463 -75.58 35.96 74.29
CA LYS A 463 -76.71 36.29 73.40
C LYS A 463 -78.01 35.64 73.90
N ARG A 464 -77.98 34.35 74.28
CA ARG A 464 -79.12 33.63 74.87
C ARG A 464 -79.64 34.33 76.12
N VAL A 465 -78.76 34.65 77.08
CA VAL A 465 -79.12 35.35 78.31
C VAL A 465 -79.68 36.75 78.03
N ALA A 466 -79.12 37.49 77.06
CA ALA A 466 -79.64 38.80 76.67
C ALA A 466 -81.04 38.74 76.01
N GLU A 467 -81.33 37.68 75.26
CA GLU A 467 -82.65 37.43 74.68
C GLU A 467 -83.67 36.96 75.72
N GLU A 468 -83.28 36.11 76.66
CA GLU A 468 -84.10 35.73 77.82
C GLU A 468 -84.45 36.94 78.68
N MET A 469 -83.48 37.83 78.97
CA MET A 469 -83.76 39.08 79.69
C MET A 469 -84.70 40.03 78.92
N LYS A 470 -84.64 40.07 77.57
CA LYS A 470 -85.62 40.80 76.75
C LYS A 470 -87.01 40.16 76.85
N ALA A 471 -87.11 38.84 76.75
CA ALA A 471 -88.37 38.10 76.84
C ALA A 471 -89.04 38.24 78.22
N VAL A 472 -88.26 38.27 79.30
CA VAL A 472 -88.75 38.55 80.67
C VAL A 472 -89.21 40.00 80.82
N ARG A 473 -88.53 40.97 80.20
CA ARG A 473 -88.99 42.38 80.18
C ARG A 473 -90.23 42.60 79.33
N GLY A 474 -90.44 41.83 78.26
CA GLY A 474 -91.63 41.91 77.39
C GLY A 474 -92.90 41.24 77.93
N LYS A 475 -92.88 40.73 79.18
CA LYS A 475 -94.02 40.10 79.87
C LYS A 475 -94.40 40.83 81.17
N LYS A 476 -94.14 42.14 81.25
CA LYS A 476 -94.51 43.04 82.34
C LYS A 476 -95.23 44.27 81.82
#